data_AF-A0A9E3B776-F1
#
_entry.id   AF-A0A9E3B776-F1
#
_cell.length_a   1.000
_cell.length_b   1.000
_cell.length_c   1.000
_cell.angle_alpha   90.00
_cell.angle_beta   90.00
_cell.angle_gamma   90.00
#
_symmetry.space_group_name_H-M   'P 1'
#
loop_
_entity.id
_entity.type
_entity.pdbx_description
1 polymer ?
#
loop_
_entity_poly.entity_id
_entity_poly.type
_entity_poly.pdbx_seq_one_letter_code
_entity_poly.pdbx_strand_id
1 'polypeptide(L)'
;MRTELPADRLHRRLGADPDTDADGTDPDADPNSLLPRWLPDGSTQDGSGWLAKVRADPGRAGAIALAAIAAIAVLVTIFTLMRDAPTPVVSAKLPPVERASAGSRTPRPSPSNEPNQPVVVSVVGLVHAPGLVTLAPGARIADALKAAGGTVNGADTIGLNMARQVED
;
A
#
# COMPACT_ATOMS: atom_id res chain seq x y z
N MET A 1 60.12 0.81 -21.88
CA MET A 1 58.92 0.13 -22.41
C MET A 1 57.82 1.18 -22.49
N ARG A 2 57.51 1.72 -23.68
CA ARG A 2 56.49 2.77 -23.85
C ARG A 2 55.12 2.11 -23.90
N THR A 3 54.24 2.46 -22.97
CA THR A 3 52.86 2.00 -22.93
C THR A 3 52.04 2.85 -23.90
N GLU A 4 51.56 2.26 -25.00
CA GLU A 4 50.62 2.92 -25.90
C GLU A 4 49.31 3.24 -25.18
N LEU A 5 48.77 4.43 -25.44
CA LEU A 5 47.55 4.92 -24.81
C LEU A 5 46.33 4.21 -25.42
N PRO A 6 45.32 3.83 -24.60
CA PRO A 6 44.10 3.18 -25.09
C PRO A 6 43.36 3.97 -26.19
N ALA A 7 43.53 5.30 -26.21
CA ALA A 7 42.93 6.20 -27.18
C ALA A 7 43.43 5.97 -28.63
N ASP A 8 44.69 5.56 -28.79
CA ASP A 8 45.29 5.34 -30.12
C ASP A 8 44.76 4.05 -30.78
N ARG A 9 44.38 3.06 -29.97
CA ARG A 9 43.71 1.84 -30.46
C ARG A 9 42.30 2.10 -30.97
N LEU A 10 41.61 3.05 -30.37
CA LEU A 10 40.23 3.37 -30.70
C LEU A 10 40.15 4.14 -32.03
N HIS A 11 41.09 5.07 -32.27
CA HIS A 11 41.19 5.78 -33.54
C HIS A 11 41.53 4.86 -34.73
N ARG A 12 42.39 3.85 -34.52
CA ARG A 12 42.71 2.87 -35.57
C ARG A 12 41.50 2.03 -36.00
N ARG A 13 40.54 1.80 -35.10
CA ARG A 13 39.33 1.02 -35.41
C ARG A 13 38.19 1.84 -36.02
N LEU A 14 38.18 3.15 -35.81
CA LEU A 14 37.18 4.05 -36.42
C LEU A 14 37.58 4.54 -37.82
N GLY A 15 38.85 4.42 -38.22
CA GLY A 15 39.35 4.86 -39.53
C GLY A 15 39.33 3.79 -40.64
N ALA A 16 38.62 2.67 -40.48
CA ALA A 16 38.47 1.67 -41.54
C ALA A 16 37.25 2.03 -42.40
N ASP A 17 37.53 2.68 -43.53
CA ASP A 17 36.61 2.97 -44.63
C ASP A 17 35.87 1.69 -45.11
N PRO A 18 34.53 1.73 -45.30
CA PRO A 18 33.86 0.76 -46.15
C PRO A 18 33.89 1.24 -47.60
N ASP A 19 34.84 0.72 -48.37
CA ASP A 19 34.74 0.69 -49.82
C ASP A 19 33.44 0.00 -50.26
N THR A 20 32.71 0.65 -51.20
CA THR A 20 31.88 0.09 -52.30
C THR A 20 30.84 -0.98 -51.91
N ASP A 21 29.53 -0.73 -51.99
CA ASP A 21 28.78 -0.82 -53.25
C ASP A 21 27.49 0.00 -53.18
N ALA A 22 27.38 1.01 -54.04
CA ALA A 22 26.12 1.70 -54.31
C ALA A 22 25.65 1.29 -55.72
N ASP A 23 24.80 0.28 -55.80
CA ASP A 23 23.95 0.05 -56.96
C ASP A 23 22.61 -0.56 -56.54
N GLY A 24 21.52 -0.04 -57.09
CA GLY A 24 20.15 -0.51 -56.85
C GLY A 24 19.26 0.47 -56.07
N THR A 25 18.64 1.41 -56.78
CA THR A 25 17.44 2.12 -56.28
C THR A 25 16.26 1.15 -56.33
N ASP A 26 15.99 0.45 -55.23
CA ASP A 26 14.80 -0.37 -55.05
C ASP A 26 13.75 0.44 -54.26
N PRO A 27 12.60 0.82 -54.87
CA PRO A 27 11.60 1.68 -54.20
C PRO A 27 10.87 0.99 -53.04
N ASP A 28 11.06 -0.32 -52.85
CA ASP A 28 10.52 -1.11 -51.73
C ASP A 28 11.58 -1.40 -50.64
N ALA A 29 12.73 -0.73 -50.68
CA ALA A 29 13.76 -0.87 -49.64
C ALA A 29 13.23 -0.37 -48.29
N ASP A 30 12.98 -1.32 -47.37
CA ASP A 30 12.55 -1.03 -46.00
C ASP A 30 13.56 -0.06 -45.36
N PRO A 31 13.13 1.16 -44.95
CA PRO A 31 14.03 2.17 -44.41
C PRO A 31 14.76 1.72 -43.14
N ASN A 32 14.27 0.66 -42.48
CA ASN A 32 14.92 0.08 -41.31
C ASN A 32 16.06 -0.91 -41.65
N SER A 33 16.24 -1.29 -42.91
CA SER A 33 17.33 -2.19 -43.35
C SER A 33 18.72 -1.59 -43.18
N LEU A 34 18.81 -0.25 -43.12
CA LEU A 34 20.05 0.50 -42.87
C LEU A 34 20.39 0.62 -41.38
N LEU A 35 19.53 0.12 -40.48
CA LEU A 35 19.77 0.21 -39.05
C LEU A 35 20.64 -0.96 -38.56
N PRO A 36 21.62 -0.69 -37.68
CA PRO A 36 22.50 -1.74 -37.17
C PRO A 36 21.71 -2.81 -36.41
N ARG A 37 21.99 -4.07 -36.73
CA ARG A 37 21.40 -5.33 -36.20
C ARG A 37 21.37 -5.49 -34.68
N TRP A 38 21.90 -4.53 -33.93
CA TRP A 38 21.89 -4.49 -32.47
C TRP A 38 20.72 -3.67 -31.90
N LEU A 39 20.01 -2.91 -32.75
CA LEU A 39 18.78 -2.24 -32.34
C LEU A 39 17.66 -3.29 -32.24
N PRO A 40 17.01 -3.47 -31.08
CA PRO A 40 15.86 -4.37 -30.97
C PRO A 40 14.78 -3.93 -31.95
N ASP A 41 14.21 -4.87 -32.70
CA ASP A 41 13.06 -4.62 -33.57
C ASP A 41 11.91 -4.07 -32.71
N GLY A 42 11.80 -2.75 -32.67
CA GLY A 42 10.63 -2.06 -32.15
C GLY A 42 9.51 -2.23 -33.15
N SER A 43 8.95 -3.44 -33.24
CA SER A 43 7.71 -3.72 -33.96
C SER A 43 6.54 -3.04 -33.23
N THR A 44 6.51 -1.71 -33.25
CA THR A 44 5.33 -0.89 -32.93
C THR A 44 4.36 -0.91 -34.12
N GLN A 45 4.11 -2.10 -34.67
CA GLN A 45 3.18 -2.34 -35.76
C GLN A 45 2.26 -3.53 -35.42
N ASP A 46 1.81 -3.61 -34.16
CA ASP A 46 0.67 -4.45 -33.76
C ASP A 46 -0.21 -3.76 -32.69
N GLY A 47 -0.08 -2.44 -32.59
CA GLY A 47 -0.79 -1.60 -31.62
C GLY A 47 -2.01 -0.87 -32.18
N SER A 48 -2.36 -1.02 -33.46
CA SER A 48 -3.51 -0.33 -34.06
C SER A 48 -4.78 -1.20 -34.15
N GLY A 49 -4.68 -2.49 -33.80
CA GLY A 49 -5.82 -3.41 -33.75
C GLY A 49 -6.71 -3.26 -32.50
N TRP A 50 -6.19 -2.77 -31.37
CA TRP A 50 -7.00 -2.60 -30.16
C TRP A 50 -7.90 -1.36 -30.22
N LEU A 51 -7.50 -0.32 -30.95
CA LEU A 51 -8.30 0.90 -31.13
C LEU A 51 -9.50 0.68 -32.07
N ALA A 52 -9.44 -0.30 -32.99
CA ALA A 52 -10.59 -0.69 -33.81
C ALA A 52 -11.69 -1.39 -32.99
N LYS A 53 -11.34 -1.94 -31.82
CA LYS A 53 -12.29 -2.55 -30.87
C LYS A 53 -12.95 -1.54 -29.93
N VAL A 54 -12.55 -0.26 -30.02
CA VAL A 54 -13.20 0.90 -29.37
C VAL A 54 -14.32 1.48 -30.24
N ARG A 55 -14.79 0.75 -31.26
CA ARG A 55 -16.18 0.88 -31.72
C ARG A 55 -17.10 0.14 -30.75
N ALA A 56 -17.01 0.48 -29.46
CA ALA A 56 -18.07 0.19 -28.52
C ALA A 56 -19.21 1.14 -28.90
N ASP A 57 -20.31 0.60 -29.43
CA ASP A 57 -21.56 1.36 -29.59
C ASP A 57 -21.83 2.12 -28.29
N PRO A 58 -21.70 3.47 -28.28
CA PRO A 58 -21.59 4.27 -27.06
C PRO A 58 -22.98 4.56 -26.47
N GLY A 59 -23.88 3.58 -26.54
CA GLY A 59 -25.22 3.68 -25.99
C GLY A 59 -25.37 2.72 -24.82
N ARG A 60 -25.72 1.47 -25.14
CA ARG A 60 -26.15 0.50 -24.12
C ARG A 60 -25.01 -0.18 -23.39
N ALA A 61 -23.93 -0.56 -24.10
CA ALA A 61 -22.81 -1.26 -23.47
C ALA A 61 -22.05 -0.35 -22.49
N GLY A 62 -21.79 0.91 -22.88
CA GLY A 62 -21.19 1.91 -22.01
C GLY A 62 -22.08 2.25 -20.81
N ALA A 63 -23.39 2.41 -21.01
CA ALA A 63 -24.33 2.66 -19.93
C ALA A 63 -24.41 1.49 -18.92
N ILE A 64 -24.40 0.24 -19.39
CA ILE A 64 -24.37 -0.95 -18.53
C ILE A 64 -23.07 -1.01 -17.73
N ALA A 65 -21.92 -0.72 -18.36
CA ALA A 65 -20.64 -0.69 -17.66
C ALA A 65 -20.61 0.37 -16.55
N LEU A 66 -21.11 1.59 -16.84
CA LEU A 66 -21.23 2.65 -15.82
C LEU A 66 -22.20 2.27 -14.70
N ALA A 67 -23.34 1.66 -15.04
CA ALA A 67 -24.29 1.17 -14.05
C ALA A 67 -23.67 0.08 -13.14
N ALA A 68 -22.89 -0.83 -13.71
CA ALA A 68 -22.18 -1.86 -12.95
C ALA A 68 -21.15 -1.24 -11.99
N ILE A 69 -20.36 -0.27 -12.45
CA ILE A 69 -19.37 0.45 -11.61
C ILE A 69 -20.08 1.19 -10.47
N ALA A 70 -21.17 1.90 -10.77
CA ALA A 70 -21.96 2.60 -9.76
C ALA A 70 -22.55 1.63 -8.73
N ALA A 71 -23.08 0.48 -9.17
CA ALA A 71 -23.60 -0.55 -8.28
C ALA A 71 -22.51 -1.12 -7.35
N ILE A 72 -21.29 -1.36 -7.88
CA ILE A 72 -20.16 -1.80 -7.08
C ILE A 72 -19.78 -0.74 -6.04
N ALA A 73 -19.71 0.53 -6.42
CA ALA A 73 -19.39 1.63 -5.49
C ALA A 73 -20.42 1.74 -4.36
N VAL A 74 -21.72 1.60 -4.67
CA VAL A 74 -22.80 1.58 -3.67
C VAL A 74 -22.66 0.38 -2.75
N LEU A 75 -22.38 -0.81 -3.29
CA LEU A 75 -22.22 -2.02 -2.50
C LEU A 75 -21.02 -1.93 -1.55
N VAL A 76 -19.89 -1.38 -2.01
CA VAL A 76 -18.73 -1.10 -1.15
C VAL A 76 -19.09 -0.10 -0.05
N THR A 77 -19.80 0.98 -0.38
CA THR A 77 -20.23 2.00 0.60
C THR A 77 -21.17 1.42 1.66
N ILE A 78 -22.14 0.59 1.25
CA ILE A 78 -23.02 -0.10 2.19
C ILE A 78 -22.21 -1.04 3.08
N PHE A 79 -21.28 -1.80 2.48
CA PHE A 79 -20.43 -2.73 3.22
C PHE A 79 -19.53 -2.02 4.25
N THR A 80 -18.95 -0.87 3.90
CA THR A 80 -18.15 -0.08 4.84
C THR A 80 -19.02 0.43 5.99
N LEU A 81 -20.21 0.97 5.68
CA LEU A 81 -21.14 1.44 6.70
C LEU A 81 -21.66 0.31 7.61
N MET A 82 -21.77 -0.92 7.11
CA MET A 82 -22.14 -2.09 7.92
C MET A 82 -21.01 -2.55 8.85
N ARG A 83 -19.75 -2.27 8.53
CA ARG A 83 -18.60 -2.61 9.38
C ARG A 83 -18.26 -1.52 10.39
N ASP A 84 -18.65 -0.29 10.13
CA ASP A 84 -18.51 0.81 11.08
C ASP A 84 -19.57 0.65 12.20
N ALA A 85 -19.18 0.04 13.31
CA ALA A 85 -19.95 0.05 14.55
C ALA A 85 -19.31 1.06 15.53
N PRO A 86 -19.74 2.33 15.56
CA PRO A 86 -19.30 3.27 16.58
C PRO A 86 -19.84 2.81 17.93
N THR A 87 -18.96 2.52 18.88
CA THR A 87 -19.36 2.24 20.26
C THR A 87 -20.08 3.46 20.81
N PRO A 88 -21.38 3.38 21.19
CA PRO A 88 -22.09 4.51 21.74
C PRO A 88 -21.48 4.88 23.09
N VAL A 89 -20.74 6.00 23.14
CA VAL A 89 -20.36 6.62 24.42
C VAL A 89 -21.62 7.24 25.02
N VAL A 90 -22.37 6.42 25.75
CA VAL A 90 -23.50 6.89 26.55
C VAL A 90 -22.92 7.74 27.67
N SER A 91 -22.91 9.05 27.45
CA SER A 91 -22.56 10.04 28.45
C SER A 91 -23.57 9.90 29.59
N ALA A 92 -23.17 9.26 30.68
CA ALA A 92 -23.99 9.15 31.87
C ALA A 92 -24.38 10.57 32.31
N LYS A 93 -25.70 10.84 32.38
CA LYS A 93 -26.24 12.07 32.98
C LYS A 93 -25.88 12.08 34.47
N LEU A 94 -24.73 12.63 34.79
CA LEU A 94 -24.34 12.91 36.16
C LEU A 94 -25.18 14.10 36.69
N PRO A 95 -25.72 14.01 37.92
CA PRO A 95 -26.40 15.14 38.54
C PRO A 95 -25.40 16.30 38.78
N PRO A 96 -25.87 17.56 38.87
CA PRO A 96 -25.00 18.70 39.12
C PRO A 96 -24.18 18.51 40.40
N VAL A 97 -22.85 18.51 40.28
CA VAL A 97 -21.95 18.37 41.41
C VAL A 97 -21.91 19.71 42.15
N GLU A 98 -22.44 19.74 43.37
CA GLU A 98 -22.22 20.81 44.33
C GLU A 98 -20.71 20.92 44.58
N ARG A 99 -20.14 22.12 44.39
CA ARG A 99 -18.70 22.34 44.57
C ARG A 99 -18.36 22.21 46.05
N ALA A 100 -17.98 21.02 46.48
CA ALA A 100 -17.29 20.84 47.75
C ALA A 100 -15.94 21.57 47.68
N SER A 101 -15.77 22.50 48.62
CA SER A 101 -14.61 23.35 48.82
C SER A 101 -13.28 22.62 48.67
N ALA A 102 -12.29 23.37 48.16
CA ALA A 102 -10.88 23.02 48.13
C ALA A 102 -10.36 22.69 49.55
N GLY A 103 -10.48 21.43 49.94
CA GLY A 103 -9.78 20.84 51.08
C GLY A 103 -8.46 20.25 50.59
N SER A 104 -7.36 20.89 50.98
CA SER A 104 -5.96 20.42 50.95
C SER A 104 -5.67 19.19 50.07
N ARG A 105 -5.14 19.44 48.87
CA ARG A 105 -4.45 18.43 48.07
C ARG A 105 -3.17 18.01 48.81
N THR A 106 -3.29 17.08 49.76
CA THR A 106 -2.23 16.09 49.98
C THR A 106 -1.99 15.43 48.63
N PRO A 107 -0.74 15.29 48.15
CA PRO A 107 -0.48 14.49 46.97
C PRO A 107 -0.92 13.06 47.28
N ARG A 108 -2.14 12.72 46.85
CA ARG A 108 -2.59 11.34 46.80
C ARG A 108 -1.57 10.65 45.90
N PRO A 109 -0.88 9.59 46.35
CA PRO A 109 -0.06 8.83 45.43
C PRO A 109 -0.97 8.49 44.25
N SER A 110 -0.55 8.86 43.03
CA SER A 110 -1.05 8.24 41.81
C SER A 110 -1.15 6.74 42.10
N PRO A 111 -2.20 6.02 41.67
CA PRO A 111 -2.26 4.59 41.89
C PRO A 111 -0.95 4.01 41.38
N SER A 112 -0.05 3.71 42.32
CA SER A 112 1.19 3.04 42.07
C SER A 112 0.75 1.75 41.44
N ASN A 113 1.14 1.50 40.19
CA ASN A 113 0.93 0.26 39.46
C ASN A 113 1.01 -0.91 40.44
N GLU A 114 -0.13 -1.29 41.00
CA GLU A 114 -0.24 -2.46 41.84
C GLU A 114 -0.03 -3.57 40.82
N PRO A 115 1.07 -4.34 40.92
CA PRO A 115 1.50 -5.26 39.86
C PRO A 115 0.50 -6.41 39.61
N ASN A 116 -0.67 -6.34 40.23
CA ASN A 116 -1.72 -7.34 40.20
C ASN A 116 -3.10 -6.79 39.77
N GLN A 117 -3.20 -5.55 39.27
CA GLN A 117 -4.46 -5.06 38.69
C GLN A 117 -4.58 -5.43 37.20
N PRO A 118 -5.78 -5.86 36.74
CA PRO A 118 -6.02 -6.13 35.32
C PRO A 118 -5.79 -4.88 34.47
N VAL A 119 -5.19 -5.05 33.30
CA VAL A 119 -4.89 -3.95 32.35
C VAL A 119 -5.92 -3.95 31.24
N VAL A 120 -6.48 -2.78 30.91
CA VAL A 120 -7.45 -2.64 29.81
C VAL A 120 -6.75 -2.00 28.62
N VAL A 121 -6.75 -2.70 27.48
CA VAL A 121 -6.05 -2.29 26.27
C VAL A 121 -7.04 -2.04 25.14
N SER A 122 -6.87 -0.92 24.42
CA SER A 122 -7.58 -0.68 23.17
C SER A 122 -6.81 -1.31 22.00
N VAL A 123 -7.40 -2.33 21.38
CA VAL A 123 -6.82 -3.02 20.22
C VAL A 123 -7.55 -2.55 18.96
N VAL A 124 -6.80 -1.96 18.03
CA VAL A 124 -7.31 -1.39 16.78
C VAL A 124 -6.50 -1.87 15.58
N GLY A 125 -7.03 -1.67 14.36
CA GLY A 125 -6.36 -2.03 13.10
C GLY A 125 -6.84 -3.37 12.53
N LEU A 126 -5.96 -4.06 11.80
CA LEU A 126 -6.25 -5.31 11.09
C LEU A 126 -6.25 -6.53 12.01
N VAL A 127 -7.19 -6.55 12.96
CA VAL A 127 -7.47 -7.67 13.89
C VAL A 127 -8.90 -8.16 13.70
N HIS A 128 -9.20 -9.38 14.10
CA HIS A 128 -10.53 -9.97 13.90
C HIS A 128 -11.62 -9.29 14.75
N ALA A 129 -11.31 -8.92 15.99
CA ALA A 129 -12.21 -8.26 16.92
C ALA A 129 -11.54 -7.01 17.52
N PRO A 130 -11.62 -5.84 16.85
CA PRO A 130 -11.12 -4.59 17.41
C PRO A 130 -12.01 -4.13 18.58
N GLY A 131 -11.41 -3.47 19.57
CA GLY A 131 -12.12 -3.00 20.76
C GLY A 131 -11.27 -3.02 22.03
N LEU A 132 -11.92 -2.83 23.17
CA LEU A 132 -11.28 -2.91 24.49
C LEU A 132 -11.16 -4.37 24.93
N VAL A 133 -9.98 -4.74 25.43
CA VAL A 133 -9.67 -6.06 25.95
C VAL A 133 -9.09 -5.92 27.35
N THR A 134 -9.65 -6.66 28.30
CA THR A 134 -9.09 -6.77 29.66
C THR A 134 -8.13 -7.94 29.73
N LEU A 135 -6.91 -7.68 30.16
CA LEU A 135 -5.83 -8.65 30.27
C LEU A 135 -5.41 -8.84 31.73
N ALA A 136 -4.84 -10.01 32.01
CA ALA A 136 -4.23 -10.27 33.30
C ALA A 136 -3.02 -9.34 33.53
N PRO A 137 -2.66 -9.07 34.79
CA PRO A 137 -1.45 -8.31 35.11
C PRO A 137 -0.21 -8.97 34.50
N GLY A 138 0.69 -8.16 33.91
CA GLY A 138 1.90 -8.66 33.26
C GLY A 138 1.68 -9.38 31.93
N ALA A 139 0.45 -9.36 31.39
CA ALA A 139 0.17 -9.85 30.04
C ALA A 139 1.00 -9.12 28.99
N ARG A 140 1.30 -9.81 27.89
CA ARG A 140 2.12 -9.29 26.80
C ARG A 140 1.28 -8.81 25.65
N ILE A 141 1.89 -8.06 24.74
CA ILE A 141 1.24 -7.61 23.50
C ILE A 141 0.68 -8.81 22.69
N ALA A 142 1.37 -9.95 22.70
CA ALA A 142 0.86 -11.20 22.10
C ALA A 142 -0.49 -11.63 22.65
N ASP A 143 -0.70 -11.49 23.96
CA ASP A 143 -1.94 -11.88 24.63
C ASP A 143 -3.09 -10.93 24.27
N ALA A 144 -2.78 -9.62 24.12
CA ALA A 144 -3.73 -8.62 23.64
C ALA A 144 -4.23 -8.96 22.23
N LEU A 145 -3.31 -9.26 21.31
CA LEU A 145 -3.66 -9.64 19.94
C LEU A 145 -4.45 -10.95 19.90
N LYS A 146 -4.06 -11.95 20.70
CA LYS A 146 -4.78 -13.22 20.80
C LYS A 146 -6.20 -13.03 21.32
N ALA A 147 -6.39 -12.20 22.35
CA ALA A 147 -7.69 -11.88 22.90
C ALA A 147 -8.56 -11.06 21.93
N ALA A 148 -7.96 -10.27 21.05
CA ALA A 148 -8.63 -9.62 19.91
C ALA A 148 -8.89 -10.57 18.71
N GLY A 149 -8.70 -11.89 18.87
CA GLY A 149 -8.94 -12.89 17.83
C GLY A 149 -7.80 -13.04 16.82
N GLY A 150 -6.63 -12.48 17.11
CA GLY A 150 -5.47 -12.51 16.23
C GLY A 150 -5.57 -11.52 15.07
N THR A 151 -4.48 -11.42 14.31
CA THR A 151 -4.40 -10.51 13.17
C THR A 151 -5.07 -11.07 11.92
N VAL A 152 -5.62 -10.18 11.10
CA VAL A 152 -6.11 -10.50 9.76
C VAL A 152 -4.92 -10.61 8.79
N ASN A 153 -5.10 -11.33 7.68
CA ASN A 153 -4.10 -11.39 6.60
C ASN A 153 -3.70 -9.97 6.14
N GLY A 154 -2.38 -9.74 6.06
CA GLY A 154 -1.83 -8.44 5.67
C GLY A 154 -1.61 -7.46 6.83
N ALA A 155 -1.92 -7.84 8.07
CA ALA A 155 -1.49 -7.06 9.23
C ALA A 155 0.02 -7.11 9.41
N ASP A 156 0.67 -5.95 9.51
CA ASP A 156 2.10 -5.88 9.81
C ASP A 156 2.33 -6.04 11.31
N THR A 157 2.95 -7.16 11.68
CA THR A 157 3.35 -7.49 13.05
C THR A 157 4.86 -7.49 13.24
N ILE A 158 5.64 -7.27 12.17
CA ILE A 158 7.11 -7.34 12.21
C ILE A 158 7.67 -6.24 13.11
N GLY A 159 7.06 -5.06 13.10
CA GLY A 159 7.44 -3.94 13.97
C GLY A 159 6.99 -4.08 15.42
N LEU A 160 6.18 -5.09 15.77
CA LEU A 160 5.58 -5.20 17.10
C LEU A 160 6.34 -6.18 17.98
N ASN A 161 6.82 -5.70 19.13
CA ASN A 161 7.47 -6.57 20.12
C ASN A 161 6.41 -7.36 20.91
N MET A 162 6.11 -8.56 20.44
CA MET A 162 5.14 -9.48 21.05
C MET A 162 5.48 -9.92 22.48
N ALA A 163 6.75 -9.78 22.90
CA ALA A 163 7.20 -10.16 24.24
C ALA A 163 7.06 -9.04 25.28
N ARG A 164 6.85 -7.79 24.84
CA ARG A 164 6.72 -6.64 25.73
C ARG A 164 5.45 -6.78 26.58
N GLN A 165 5.59 -6.49 27.87
CA GLN A 165 4.45 -6.41 28.80
C GLN A 165 3.62 -5.17 28.49
N VAL A 166 2.31 -5.30 28.66
CA VAL A 166 1.37 -4.19 28.53
C VAL A 166 1.26 -3.51 29.90
N GLU A 167 1.38 -2.19 29.89
CA GLU A 167 1.28 -1.32 31.07
C GLU A 167 0.16 -0.29 30.82
N ASP A 168 -0.52 0.16 31.90
CA ASP A 168 -1.60 1.16 31.91
C ASP A 168 -1.04 2.58 32.18
#